data_AF-A0A1V8ZYA2-F1
#
_entry.id   AF-A0A1V8ZYA2-F1
#
_cell.length_a   1.000
_cell.length_b   1.000
_cell.length_c   1.000
_cell.angle_alpha   90.00
_cell.angle_beta   90.00
_cell.angle_gamma   90.00
#
_symmetry.space_group_name_H-M   'P 1'
#
loop_
_entity.id
_entity.type
_entity.pdbx_description
1 polymer ?
#
loop_
_entity_poly.entity_id
_entity_poly.type
_entity_poly.pdbx_seq_one_letter_code
_entity_poly.pdbx_strand_id
1 'polypeptide(L)'
;MGARLAAAWRKLERGHDQLFVARWRRGLHQQARREQDTLRALVLLESLGVDNPVAYETLDLVPYLVADVHAWHQRLGRERFGDPGVCC
;
A
#
# COMPACT_ATOMS: atom_id res chain seq x y z
N MET A 1 4.23 40.49 -25.95
CA MET A 1 3.35 40.52 -24.75
C MET A 1 2.76 39.15 -24.37
N GLY A 2 2.38 38.29 -25.32
CA GLY A 2 1.73 36.99 -25.03
C GLY A 2 2.55 35.97 -24.22
N ALA A 3 3.88 35.92 -24.39
CA ALA A 3 4.73 34.96 -23.66
C ALA A 3 4.74 35.18 -22.14
N ARG A 4 4.61 36.43 -21.69
CA ARG A 4 4.53 36.78 -20.25
C ARG A 4 3.19 36.39 -19.64
N LEU A 5 2.10 36.55 -20.39
CA LEU A 5 0.76 36.08 -20.00
C LEU A 5 0.70 34.55 -19.90
N ALA A 6 1.25 33.84 -20.87
CA ALA A 6 1.32 32.37 -20.85
C ALA A 6 2.21 31.82 -19.71
N ALA A 7 3.28 32.54 -19.34
CA ALA A 7 4.11 32.19 -18.19
C ALA A 7 3.40 32.46 -16.85
N ALA A 8 2.66 33.57 -16.76
CA ALA A 8 1.84 33.90 -15.59
C ALA A 8 0.71 32.88 -15.38
N TRP A 9 0.02 32.48 -16.46
CA TRP A 9 -1.05 31.47 -16.41
C TRP A 9 -0.56 30.12 -15.89
N ARG A 10 0.56 29.61 -16.44
CA ARG A 10 1.20 28.36 -15.95
C ARG A 10 1.68 28.46 -14.49
N LYS A 11 2.01 29.65 -14.00
CA LYS A 11 2.41 29.85 -12.60
C LYS A 11 1.17 29.79 -11.69
N LEU A 12 0.04 30.28 -12.17
CA LEU A 12 -1.24 30.26 -11.49
C LEU A 12 -1.84 28.85 -11.44
N GLU A 13 -1.80 28.10 -12.55
CA GLU A 13 -2.14 26.67 -12.61
C GLU A 13 -1.32 25.84 -11.60
N ARG A 14 0.00 26.01 -11.60
CA ARG A 14 0.87 25.29 -10.65
C ARG A 14 0.56 25.63 -9.18
N GLY A 15 0.24 26.89 -8.90
CA GLY A 15 -0.19 27.29 -7.56
C GLY A 15 -1.53 26.67 -7.17
N HIS A 16 -2.47 26.61 -8.11
CA HIS A 16 -3.78 25.97 -7.92
C HIS A 16 -3.64 24.47 -7.64
N ASP A 17 -2.87 23.74 -8.46
CA ASP A 17 -2.61 22.30 -8.27
C ASP A 17 -1.97 22.02 -6.91
N GLN A 18 -0.99 22.84 -6.50
CA GLN A 18 -0.35 22.68 -5.20
C GLN A 18 -1.33 22.87 -4.04
N LEU A 19 -2.21 23.87 -4.12
CA LEU A 19 -3.25 24.12 -3.11
C LEU A 19 -4.28 22.99 -3.05
N PHE A 20 -4.69 22.49 -4.22
CA PHE A 20 -5.59 21.34 -4.29
C PHE A 20 -4.91 20.12 -3.66
N VAL A 21 -3.75 19.67 -4.14
CA VAL A 21 -3.10 18.45 -3.65
C VAL A 21 -2.69 18.55 -2.17
N ALA A 22 -2.31 19.73 -1.68
CA ALA A 22 -1.91 19.93 -0.29
C ALA A 22 -2.99 19.51 0.71
N ARG A 23 -4.28 19.71 0.40
CA ARG A 23 -5.40 19.36 1.28
C ARG A 23 -5.53 17.85 1.49
N TRP A 24 -5.29 17.05 0.45
CA TRP A 24 -5.40 15.57 0.53
C TRP A 24 -4.13 14.90 1.03
N ARG A 25 -2.97 15.56 0.93
CA ARG A 25 -1.67 15.00 1.35
C ARG A 25 -1.71 14.51 2.81
N ARG A 26 -2.35 15.26 3.70
CA ARG A 26 -2.49 14.87 5.12
C ARG A 26 -3.35 13.60 5.27
N GLY A 27 -4.45 13.48 4.52
CA GLY A 27 -5.31 12.29 4.54
C GLY A 27 -4.59 11.05 4.02
N LEU A 28 -3.85 11.19 2.91
CA LEU A 28 -3.05 10.11 2.34
C LEU A 28 -1.95 9.63 3.30
N HIS A 29 -1.22 10.57 3.94
CA HIS A 29 -0.23 10.18 4.95
C HIS A 29 -0.85 9.51 6.18
N GLN A 30 -2.06 9.91 6.58
CA GLN A 30 -2.77 9.26 7.68
C GLN A 30 -3.19 7.83 7.31
N GLN A 31 -3.70 7.62 6.09
CA GLN A 31 -4.05 6.28 5.60
C GLN A 31 -2.83 5.37 5.54
N ALA A 32 -1.73 5.85 4.92
CA ALA A 32 -0.49 5.09 4.85
C ALA A 32 0.06 4.73 6.24
N ARG A 33 -0.05 5.64 7.22
CA ARG A 33 0.34 5.35 8.61
C ARG A 33 -0.56 4.30 9.25
N ARG A 34 -1.88 4.40 9.07
CA ARG A 34 -2.83 3.41 9.60
C ARG A 34 -2.54 2.02 9.06
N GLU A 35 -2.31 1.89 7.75
CA GLU A 35 -1.93 0.61 7.12
C GLU A 35 -0.62 0.06 7.72
N GLN A 36 0.39 0.90 7.88
CA GLN A 36 1.66 0.50 8.50
C GLN A 36 1.49 0.09 9.98
N ASP A 37 0.67 0.81 10.75
CA ASP A 37 0.45 0.53 12.15
C ASP A 37 -0.35 -0.78 12.33
N THR A 38 -1.32 -1.06 11.46
CA THR A 38 -2.01 -2.36 11.41
C THR A 38 -1.03 -3.49 11.10
N LEU A 39 -0.17 -3.34 10.10
CA LEU A 39 0.84 -4.34 9.77
C LEU A 39 1.80 -4.59 10.95
N ARG A 40 2.27 -3.52 11.61
CA ARG A 40 3.12 -3.62 12.81
C ARG A 40 2.41 -4.33 13.95
N ALA A 41 1.13 -4.02 14.19
CA ALA A 41 0.34 -4.67 15.22
C ALA A 41 0.20 -6.17 14.97
N LEU A 42 -0.08 -6.58 13.73
CA LEU A 42 -0.16 -8.00 13.35
C LEU A 42 1.17 -8.73 13.57
N VAL A 43 2.30 -8.13 13.18
CA VAL A 43 3.64 -8.71 13.42
C VAL A 43 3.97 -8.78 14.92
N LEU A 44 3.57 -7.78 15.70
CA LEU A 44 3.73 -7.79 17.16
C LEU A 44 2.92 -8.89 17.82
N LEU A 45 1.65 -9.08 17.42
CA LEU A 45 0.80 -10.15 17.91
C LEU A 45 1.42 -11.53 17.63
N GLU A 46 1.93 -11.73 16.42
CA GLU A 46 2.66 -12.94 16.04
C GLU A 46 3.89 -13.16 16.93
N SER A 47 4.68 -12.12 17.18
CA SER A 47 5.88 -12.22 18.04
C SER A 47 5.55 -12.55 19.51
N LEU A 48 4.35 -12.19 19.96
CA LEU A 48 3.83 -12.49 21.29
C LEU A 48 3.13 -13.85 21.35
N GLY A 49 3.01 -14.57 20.22
CA GLY A 49 2.28 -15.83 20.11
C GLY A 49 0.76 -15.66 20.24
N VAL A 50 0.23 -14.46 20.00
CA VAL A 50 -1.21 -14.19 20.02
C VAL A 50 -1.76 -14.39 18.61
N ASP A 51 -2.70 -15.32 18.48
CA ASP A 51 -3.38 -15.57 17.21
C ASP A 51 -4.00 -14.30 16.65
N ASN A 52 -3.92 -14.13 15.33
CA ASN A 52 -4.49 -12.98 14.65
C ASN A 52 -6.04 -12.95 14.86
N PRO A 53 -6.60 -11.88 15.44
CA PRO A 53 -8.00 -11.83 15.82
C PRO A 53 -8.98 -11.80 14.65
N VAL A 54 -8.51 -11.62 13.41
CA VAL A 54 -9.35 -11.70 12.20
C VAL A 54 -9.08 -12.96 11.37
N ALA A 55 -8.26 -13.89 11.87
CA ALA A 55 -7.86 -15.08 11.12
C ALA A 55 -9.07 -15.93 10.72
N TYR A 56 -10.05 -16.10 11.62
CA TYR A 56 -11.22 -16.94 11.38
C TYR A 56 -12.19 -16.30 10.37
N GLU A 57 -12.42 -15.01 10.50
CA GLU A 57 -13.31 -14.20 9.69
C GLU A 57 -12.78 -13.99 8.27
N THR A 58 -11.47 -14.18 8.08
CA THR A 58 -10.80 -13.97 6.78
C THR A 58 -10.40 -15.29 6.11
N LEU A 59 -10.85 -16.43 6.62
CA LEU A 59 -10.58 -17.74 6.00
C LEU A 59 -11.03 -17.80 4.53
N ASP A 60 -12.16 -17.18 4.19
CA ASP A 60 -12.67 -17.12 2.81
C ASP A 60 -11.79 -16.30 1.87
N LEU A 61 -10.93 -15.43 2.42
CA LEU A 61 -10.00 -14.60 1.66
C LEU A 61 -8.67 -15.33 1.39
N VAL A 62 -8.39 -16.43 2.09
CA VAL A 62 -7.14 -17.19 1.96
C VAL A 62 -6.82 -17.57 0.50
N PRO A 63 -7.77 -18.05 -0.33
CA PRO A 63 -7.47 -18.37 -1.73
C PRO A 63 -6.97 -17.17 -2.54
N TYR A 64 -7.51 -15.98 -2.28
CA TYR A 64 -7.10 -14.75 -2.98
C TYR A 64 -5.73 -14.27 -2.49
N LEU A 65 -5.49 -14.32 -1.17
CA LEU A 65 -4.18 -13.99 -0.59
C LEU A 65 -3.08 -14.90 -1.11
N VAL A 66 -3.34 -16.21 -1.26
CA VAL A 66 -2.40 -17.16 -1.85
C VAL A 66 -2.07 -16.78 -3.30
N ALA A 67 -3.06 -16.42 -4.12
CA ALA A 67 -2.83 -15.99 -5.50
C ALA A 67 -2.00 -14.68 -5.59
N ASP A 68 -2.23 -13.73 -4.69
CA ASP A 68 -1.46 -12.48 -4.64
C ASP A 68 -0.02 -12.70 -4.18
N VAL A 69 0.20 -13.57 -3.17
CA VAL A 69 1.54 -13.99 -2.73
C VAL A 69 2.27 -14.74 -3.83
N HIS A 70 1.56 -15.55 -4.63
CA HIS A 70 2.11 -16.19 -5.81
C HIS A 70 2.66 -15.15 -6.80
N ALA A 71 1.83 -14.20 -7.22
CA ALA A 71 2.23 -13.15 -8.14
C ALA A 71 3.35 -12.26 -7.60
N TRP A 72 3.35 -12.00 -6.29
CA TRP A 72 4.39 -11.20 -5.63
C TRP A 72 5.74 -11.91 -5.62
N HIS A 73 5.80 -13.19 -5.24
CA HIS A 73 7.08 -13.90 -5.18
C HIS A 73 7.69 -14.14 -6.57
N GLN A 74 6.86 -14.31 -7.60
CA GLN A 74 7.33 -14.35 -8.99
C GLN A 74 8.06 -13.06 -9.37
N ARG A 75 7.56 -11.89 -8.96
CA ARG A 75 8.22 -10.59 -9.21
C ARG A 75 9.55 -10.44 -8.46
N LEU A 76 9.73 -11.17 -7.36
CA LEU A 76 11.00 -11.23 -6.63
C LEU A 76 12.02 -12.18 -7.26
N GLY A 77 11.66 -12.85 -8.36
CA GLY A 77 12.55 -13.77 -9.07
C GLY A 77 12.83 -15.07 -8.32
N ARG A 78 11.96 -15.46 -7.37
CA ARG A 78 12.07 -16.75 -6.69
C ARG A 78 11.27 -17.79 -7.47
N GLU A 79 11.93 -18.85 -7.95
CA GLU A 79 11.28 -19.91 -8.73
C GLU A 79 10.40 -20.84 -7.88
N ARG A 80 10.64 -20.92 -6.56
CA ARG A 80 9.90 -21.75 -5.61
C ARG A 80 9.82 -21.08 -4.25
N PHE A 81 8.69 -21.25 -3.55
CA PHE A 81 8.63 -21.05 -2.11
C PHE A 81 9.40 -22.19 -1.42
N GLY A 82 10.09 -21.89 -0.32
CA GLY A 82 11.20 -22.70 0.20
C GLY A 82 10.99 -24.22 0.32
N ASP A 83 9.80 -24.70 0.69
CA ASP A 83 9.56 -26.09 1.10
C ASP A 83 8.85 -26.94 0.02
N PRO A 84 9.19 -28.24 -0.14
CA PRO A 84 8.51 -29.13 -1.07
C PRO A 84 7.10 -29.46 -0.58
N GLY A 85 6.09 -28.85 -1.19
CA GLY A 85 4.68 -29.09 -0.88
C GLY A 85 3.85 -27.82 -0.75
N VAL A 86 4.49 -26.66 -0.61
CA VAL A 86 3.81 -25.37 -0.75
C VAL A 86 3.66 -25.11 -2.24
N CYS A 87 2.41 -25.10 -2.75
CA CYS A 87 2.18 -24.78 -4.15
C CYS A 87 2.87 -23.46 -4.49
N CYS A 88 3.51 -23.45 -5.67
CA CYS A 88 3.79 -22.23 -6.39
C CYS A 88 2.47 -21.48 -6.53
#